data_AF-A0ABD5SBT1-F1
#
_entry.id   AF-A0ABD5SBT1-F1
#
_cell.length_a   1.000
_cell.length_b   1.000
_cell.length_c   1.000
_cell.angle_alpha   90.00
_cell.angle_beta   90.00
_cell.angle_gamma   90.00
#
_symmetry.space_group_name_H-M   'P 1'
#
loop_
_entity.id
_entity.type
_entity.pdbx_description
1 polymer ?
#
loop_
_entity_poly.entity_id
_entity_poly.type
_entity_poly.pdbx_seq_one_letter_code
_entity_poly.pdbx_strand_id
1 'polypeptide(L)'
;LLAVVGAVGDMQDGGDGLVGANAGIVADGVDAGVLETRTDLDLYGRQTRPLPKLLEYASDVRIPGISNDEAGAIAFLQELDVDVKTDGEWRRWVDLDTDERQTIASGLMRRAVASGVPSERIEALVGTAYTLVDEEPGTELRDVSEFSTLLNATARYERADVGLAVCLGDRDGALAEARSLLRNHRRNLSEGLQWVKTEGVTHEQHLQWFDAGSRIRETIVGIVAGMAAGSPAVDRSKPVIAFAEESATELKVSARGTGRLVRQGLDLSAVMREASRSVGGDGGGHDVAAGATIPVDERDAFVVAADALVGDQLS
;
A
#
# COMPACT_ATOMS: atom_id res chain seq x y z
N LEU A 1 -21.81 -2.42 6.82
CA LEU A 1 -20.43 -2.56 7.39
C LEU A 1 -19.42 -3.05 6.36
N LEU A 2 -19.55 -4.27 5.81
CA LEU A 2 -18.63 -4.79 4.79
C LEU A 2 -18.49 -3.89 3.55
N ALA A 3 -19.54 -3.13 3.21
CA ALA A 3 -19.47 -2.12 2.17
C ALA A 3 -18.43 -1.01 2.45
N VAL A 4 -18.25 -0.61 3.71
CA VAL A 4 -17.20 0.36 4.12
C VAL A 4 -15.82 -0.27 3.96
N VAL A 5 -15.67 -1.55 4.31
CA VAL A 5 -14.41 -2.31 4.08
C VAL A 5 -14.06 -2.37 2.60
N GLY A 6 -15.04 -2.64 1.73
CA GLY A 6 -14.85 -2.61 0.28
C GLY A 6 -14.49 -1.20 -0.23
N ALA A 7 -15.23 -0.18 0.19
CA ALA A 7 -14.99 1.20 -0.26
C ALA A 7 -13.59 1.72 0.12
N VAL A 8 -13.15 1.47 1.36
CA VAL A 8 -11.78 1.80 1.80
C VAL A 8 -10.75 0.94 1.06
N GLY A 9 -11.04 -0.34 0.81
CA GLY A 9 -10.17 -1.20 0.02
C GLY A 9 -9.95 -0.74 -1.42
N ASP A 10 -10.97 -0.11 -2.01
CA ASP A 10 -10.92 0.50 -3.32
C ASP A 10 -10.35 1.93 -3.31
N MET A 11 -9.82 2.39 -2.16
CA MET A 11 -9.25 3.73 -1.98
C MET A 11 -10.26 4.85 -2.32
N GLN A 12 -11.54 4.65 -1.98
CA GLN A 12 -12.60 5.63 -2.24
C GLN A 12 -12.71 6.69 -1.13
N ASP A 13 -11.97 6.53 -0.05
CA ASP A 13 -11.82 7.50 1.03
C ASP A 13 -10.66 8.47 0.73
N GLY A 14 -10.93 9.77 0.94
CA GLY A 14 -9.90 10.81 0.95
C GLY A 14 -9.56 11.23 2.37
N GLY A 15 -8.78 12.32 2.52
CA GLY A 15 -8.47 12.88 3.85
C GLY A 15 -9.73 13.24 4.67
N ASP A 16 -10.79 13.66 3.98
CA ASP A 16 -12.10 13.98 4.58
C ASP A 16 -13.01 12.74 4.75
N GLY A 17 -12.50 11.54 4.45
CA GLY A 17 -13.22 10.27 4.50
C GLY A 17 -14.05 9.95 3.24
N LEU A 18 -14.93 8.96 3.40
CA LEU A 18 -15.88 8.50 2.39
C LEU A 18 -16.99 9.52 2.14
N VAL A 19 -17.25 9.80 0.86
CA VAL A 19 -18.23 10.81 0.41
C VAL A 19 -19.40 10.19 -0.36
N GLY A 20 -20.42 11.01 -0.66
CA GLY A 20 -21.55 10.60 -1.49
C GLY A 20 -22.35 9.45 -0.90
N ALA A 21 -22.63 8.41 -1.70
CA ALA A 21 -23.37 7.24 -1.24
C ALA A 21 -22.67 6.50 -0.08
N ASN A 22 -21.33 6.48 -0.08
CA ASN A 22 -20.55 5.83 0.97
C ASN A 22 -20.71 6.55 2.32
N ALA A 23 -20.85 7.89 2.31
CA ALA A 23 -21.12 8.65 3.54
C ALA A 23 -22.46 8.24 4.18
N GLY A 24 -23.48 7.94 3.36
CA GLY A 24 -24.76 7.40 3.85
C GLY A 24 -24.61 6.04 4.52
N ILE A 25 -23.84 5.13 3.91
CA ILE A 25 -23.54 3.80 4.47
C ILE A 25 -22.79 3.90 5.80
N VAL A 26 -21.86 4.87 5.91
CA VAL A 26 -21.15 5.16 7.16
C VAL A 26 -22.13 5.64 8.23
N ALA A 27 -23.01 6.60 7.90
CA ALA A 27 -24.01 7.12 8.83
C ALA A 27 -24.93 6.01 9.35
N ASP A 28 -25.44 5.13 8.47
CA ASP A 28 -26.26 3.97 8.87
C ASP A 28 -25.53 3.05 9.85
N GLY A 29 -24.22 2.84 9.65
CA GLY A 29 -23.39 2.02 10.54
C GLY A 29 -23.16 2.67 11.91
N VAL A 30 -22.98 3.99 11.95
CA VAL A 30 -22.83 4.77 13.19
C VAL A 30 -24.15 4.80 13.97
N ASP A 31 -25.27 5.04 13.30
CA ASP A 31 -26.61 5.07 13.90
C ASP A 31 -27.01 3.70 14.46
N ALA A 32 -26.59 2.62 13.79
CA ALA A 32 -26.77 1.25 14.27
C ALA A 32 -25.79 0.86 15.38
N GLY A 33 -24.80 1.71 15.71
CA GLY A 33 -23.83 1.48 16.78
C GLY A 33 -22.83 0.36 16.47
N VAL A 34 -22.60 0.07 15.19
CA VAL A 34 -21.72 -1.02 14.72
C VAL A 34 -20.46 -0.50 13.99
N LEU A 35 -20.41 0.81 13.74
CA LEU A 35 -19.27 1.53 13.17
C LEU A 35 -18.99 2.78 14.00
N GLU A 36 -17.72 3.09 14.21
CA GLU A 36 -17.28 4.37 14.77
C GLU A 36 -16.38 5.08 13.76
N THR A 37 -16.57 6.39 13.62
CA THR A 37 -15.71 7.28 12.84
C THR A 37 -14.94 8.21 13.75
N ARG A 38 -13.63 8.33 13.54
CA ARG A 38 -12.78 9.25 14.30
C ARG A 38 -11.72 9.88 13.42
N THR A 39 -11.39 11.15 13.65
CA THR A 39 -10.17 11.75 13.13
C THR A 39 -8.97 11.19 13.90
N ASP A 40 -8.11 10.43 13.21
CA ASP A 40 -7.00 9.70 13.81
C ASP A 40 -5.80 9.66 12.85
N LEU A 41 -4.68 9.07 13.28
CA LEU A 41 -3.55 8.82 12.37
C LEU A 41 -4.00 7.93 11.21
N ASP A 42 -3.76 8.41 9.99
CA ASP A 42 -4.00 7.66 8.76
C ASP A 42 -2.82 6.73 8.46
N LEU A 43 -2.63 5.76 9.36
CA LEU A 43 -1.58 4.75 9.26
C LEU A 43 -2.17 3.36 9.38
N TYR A 44 -1.69 2.47 8.52
CA TYR A 44 -2.01 1.05 8.59
C TYR A 44 -1.34 0.36 9.79
N GLY A 45 -2.13 -0.42 10.54
CA GLY A 45 -1.65 -1.25 11.64
C GLY A 45 -1.95 -0.71 13.03
N ARG A 46 -2.92 0.20 13.18
CA ARG A 46 -3.30 0.77 14.48
C ARG A 46 -3.77 -0.29 15.48
N GLN A 47 -4.38 -1.37 15.01
CA GLN A 47 -4.81 -2.50 15.83
C GLN A 47 -3.69 -3.52 16.04
N THR A 48 -2.89 -3.81 15.02
CA THR A 48 -2.02 -5.01 15.05
C THR A 48 -0.52 -4.75 15.10
N ARG A 49 -0.05 -3.54 14.80
CA ARG A 49 1.40 -3.24 14.79
C ARG A 49 1.88 -2.65 16.10
N PRO A 50 3.01 -3.12 16.63
CA PRO A 50 3.74 -2.40 17.66
C PRO A 50 4.14 -1.00 17.17
N LEU A 51 4.14 -0.01 18.07
CA LEU A 51 4.37 1.39 17.75
C LEU A 51 5.61 1.66 16.86
N PRO A 52 6.79 1.06 17.10
CA PRO A 52 7.94 1.30 16.22
C PRO A 52 7.68 0.88 14.77
N LYS A 53 7.04 -0.27 14.55
CA LYS A 53 6.71 -0.76 13.21
C LYS A 53 5.58 0.04 12.58
N LEU A 54 4.61 0.52 13.36
CA LEU A 54 3.58 1.43 12.86
C LEU A 54 4.21 2.69 12.24
N LEU A 55 5.19 3.28 12.94
CA LEU A 55 5.85 4.51 12.49
C LEU A 55 6.87 4.27 11.38
N GLU A 56 7.66 3.19 11.46
CA GLU A 56 8.61 2.80 10.40
C GLU A 56 7.89 2.66 9.06
N TYR A 57 6.70 2.06 9.06
CA TYR A 57 5.94 1.83 7.84
C TYR A 57 5.05 3.00 7.40
N ALA A 58 5.17 4.19 8.01
CA ALA A 58 4.48 5.42 7.59
C ALA A 58 5.03 5.97 6.25
N SER A 59 4.87 5.18 5.19
CA SER A 59 5.55 5.34 3.89
C SER A 59 4.91 6.40 2.99
N ASP A 60 3.67 6.80 3.28
CA ASP A 60 2.94 7.81 2.50
C ASP A 60 3.41 9.23 2.86
N VAL A 61 3.63 9.48 4.15
CA VAL A 61 4.10 10.77 4.67
C VAL A 61 5.61 10.95 4.49
N ARG A 62 6.37 9.86 4.72
CA ARG A 62 7.84 9.81 4.57
C ARG A 62 8.55 10.82 5.45
N ILE A 63 8.39 10.69 6.76
CA ILE A 63 9.06 11.52 7.74
C ILE A 63 10.53 11.10 7.82
N PRO A 64 11.49 11.97 7.48
CA PRO A 64 12.92 11.64 7.54
C PRO A 64 13.36 11.24 8.96
N GLY A 65 14.12 10.14 9.06
CA GLY A 65 14.55 9.59 10.35
C GLY A 65 13.45 8.89 11.15
N ILE A 66 12.31 8.57 10.53
CA ILE A 66 11.25 7.73 11.12
C ILE A 66 10.77 6.71 10.07
N SER A 67 10.27 7.18 8.92
CA SER A 67 9.78 6.29 7.86
C SER A 67 10.93 5.52 7.22
N ASN A 68 10.77 4.19 7.09
CA ASN A 68 11.81 3.25 6.69
C ASN A 68 13.07 3.26 7.59
N ASP A 69 12.95 3.74 8.82
CA ASP A 69 14.03 3.79 9.81
C ASP A 69 13.53 3.29 11.16
N GLU A 70 13.66 1.98 11.41
CA GLU A 70 13.24 1.36 12.68
C GLU A 70 13.96 1.97 13.88
N ALA A 71 15.26 2.22 13.77
CA ALA A 71 16.04 2.81 14.86
C ALA A 71 15.59 4.24 15.14
N GLY A 72 15.35 5.03 14.09
CA GLY A 72 14.82 6.38 14.17
C GLY A 72 13.40 6.42 14.77
N ALA A 73 12.52 5.49 14.39
CA ALA A 73 11.18 5.35 14.98
C ALA A 73 11.24 5.02 16.48
N ILE A 74 12.12 4.12 16.89
CA ILE A 74 12.36 3.79 18.31
C ILE A 74 12.87 5.02 19.07
N ALA A 75 13.88 5.70 18.54
CA ALA A 75 14.46 6.88 19.18
C ALA A 75 13.42 7.99 19.33
N PHE A 76 12.62 8.24 18.29
CA PHE A 76 11.52 9.20 18.34
C PHE A 76 10.50 8.86 19.44
N LEU A 77 10.06 7.61 19.55
CA LEU A 77 9.11 7.18 20.58
C LEU A 77 9.69 7.35 22.00
N GLN A 78 10.99 7.12 22.17
CA GLN A 78 11.69 7.27 23.46
C GLN A 78 11.92 8.72 23.87
N GLU A 79 11.87 9.68 22.93
CA GLU A 79 11.94 11.12 23.22
C GLU A 79 10.63 11.70 23.74
N LEU A 80 9.50 10.99 23.58
CA LEU A 80 8.17 11.44 23.98
C LEU A 80 7.87 11.06 25.43
N ASP A 81 7.07 11.91 26.09
CA ASP A 81 6.53 11.66 27.43
C ASP A 81 5.30 10.75 27.35
N VAL A 82 5.49 9.52 26.85
CA VAL A 82 4.45 8.48 26.71
C VAL A 82 5.05 7.14 27.10
N ASP A 83 4.34 6.36 27.92
CA ASP A 83 4.77 5.00 28.22
C ASP A 83 4.48 4.07 27.04
N VAL A 84 5.43 3.97 26.13
CA VAL A 84 5.30 3.22 24.87
C VAL A 84 5.45 1.70 25.04
N LYS A 85 5.64 1.21 26.26
CA LYS A 85 5.81 -0.21 26.57
C LYS A 85 4.90 -0.67 27.70
N THR A 86 4.57 -1.95 27.70
CA THR A 86 3.92 -2.62 28.82
C THR A 86 4.56 -3.98 28.97
N ASP A 87 5.02 -4.32 30.18
CA ASP A 87 5.75 -5.57 30.47
C ASP A 87 6.98 -5.81 29.57
N GLY A 88 7.63 -4.73 29.12
CA GLY A 88 8.82 -4.79 28.26
C GLY A 88 8.52 -4.88 26.76
N GLU A 89 7.27 -5.20 26.40
CA GLU A 89 6.78 -5.26 25.03
C GLU A 89 6.30 -3.90 24.54
N TRP A 90 6.44 -3.64 23.25
CA TRP A 90 5.95 -2.41 22.64
C TRP A 90 4.43 -2.42 22.56
N ARG A 91 3.80 -1.35 23.06
CA ARG A 91 2.36 -1.13 22.89
C ARG A 91 2.02 -0.92 21.42
N ARG A 92 0.75 -1.06 21.08
CA ARG A 92 0.15 -0.75 19.78
C ARG A 92 -0.67 0.53 19.90
N TRP A 93 -1.07 1.13 18.77
CA TRP A 93 -1.87 2.36 18.80
C TRP A 93 -3.21 2.20 19.54
N VAL A 94 -3.87 1.05 19.35
CA VAL A 94 -5.11 0.71 20.05
C VAL A 94 -4.94 0.68 21.58
N ASP A 95 -3.75 0.33 22.07
CA ASP A 95 -3.47 0.22 23.51
C ASP A 95 -3.31 1.60 24.16
N LEU A 96 -3.15 2.68 23.38
CA LEU A 96 -2.96 4.05 23.86
C LEU A 96 -4.28 4.76 24.16
N ASP A 97 -4.28 5.60 25.19
CA ASP A 97 -5.36 6.53 25.46
C ASP A 97 -5.32 7.77 24.53
N THR A 98 -6.30 8.66 24.67
CA THR A 98 -6.42 9.84 23.80
C THR A 98 -5.27 10.84 23.96
N ASP A 99 -4.76 11.05 25.17
CA ASP A 99 -3.71 12.03 25.46
C ASP A 99 -2.35 11.49 24.98
N GLU A 100 -2.11 10.20 25.15
CA GLU A 100 -0.93 9.50 24.63
C GLU A 100 -0.91 9.54 23.09
N ARG A 101 -2.03 9.22 22.44
CA ARG A 101 -2.16 9.32 20.98
C ARG A 101 -1.91 10.75 20.48
N GLN A 102 -2.50 11.74 21.15
CA GLN A 102 -2.31 13.14 20.79
C GLN A 102 -0.85 13.58 20.92
N THR A 103 -0.15 13.11 21.95
CA THR A 103 1.28 13.39 22.18
C THR A 103 2.14 12.83 21.06
N ILE A 104 1.92 11.58 20.66
CA ILE A 104 2.65 10.95 19.54
C ILE A 104 2.34 11.66 18.22
N ALA A 105 1.06 11.88 17.90
CA ALA A 105 0.66 12.55 16.66
C ALA A 105 1.27 13.96 16.55
N SER A 106 1.22 14.74 17.63
CA SER A 106 1.83 16.08 17.68
C SER A 106 3.34 16.04 17.55
N GLY A 107 4.00 15.02 18.13
CA GLY A 107 5.42 14.75 17.94
C GLY A 107 5.77 14.49 16.48
N LEU A 108 4.99 13.65 15.80
CA LEU A 108 5.20 13.29 14.39
C LEU A 108 5.05 14.51 13.49
N MET A 109 4.00 15.32 13.70
CA MET A 109 3.79 16.56 12.94
C MET A 109 4.96 17.53 13.12
N ARG A 110 5.43 17.75 14.36
CA ARG A 110 6.59 18.62 14.63
C ARG A 110 7.85 18.11 13.93
N ARG A 111 8.11 16.79 13.96
CA ARG A 111 9.24 16.20 13.27
C ARG A 111 9.13 16.39 11.75
N ALA A 112 7.95 16.14 11.18
CA ALA A 112 7.71 16.32 9.74
C ALA A 112 7.95 17.77 9.29
N VAL A 113 7.42 18.75 10.03
CA VAL A 113 7.66 20.18 9.77
C VAL A 113 9.15 20.52 9.88
N ALA A 114 9.82 20.10 10.96
CA ALA A 114 11.23 20.39 11.18
C ALA A 114 12.14 19.78 10.10
N SER A 115 11.74 18.64 9.53
CA SER A 115 12.45 17.96 8.44
C SER A 115 12.06 18.47 7.05
N GLY A 116 11.25 19.53 6.94
CA GLY A 116 10.88 20.13 5.66
C GLY A 116 9.93 19.27 4.81
N VAL A 117 9.13 18.41 5.44
CA VAL A 117 8.07 17.67 4.74
C VAL A 117 7.03 18.71 4.24
N PRO A 118 6.63 18.67 2.94
CA PRO A 118 5.59 19.53 2.40
C PRO A 118 4.28 19.42 3.17
N SER A 119 3.57 20.55 3.32
CA SER A 119 2.34 20.63 4.10
C SER A 119 1.29 19.63 3.66
N GLU A 120 1.15 19.39 2.35
CA GLU A 120 0.13 18.45 1.83
C GLU A 120 0.38 17.01 2.31
N ARG A 121 1.65 16.64 2.54
CA ARG A 121 2.00 15.32 3.09
C ARG A 121 1.82 15.26 4.60
N ILE A 122 1.99 16.39 5.30
CA ILE A 122 1.76 16.47 6.74
C ILE A 122 0.26 16.40 7.03
N GLU A 123 -0.56 17.06 6.22
CA GLU A 123 -2.03 16.99 6.32
C GLU A 123 -2.53 15.55 6.13
N ALA A 124 -1.90 14.78 5.23
CA ALA A 124 -2.19 13.36 5.03
C ALA A 124 -1.77 12.44 6.20
N LEU A 125 -1.16 12.94 7.29
CA LEU A 125 -0.91 12.13 8.49
C LEU A 125 -2.19 11.80 9.25
N VAL A 126 -3.23 12.62 9.07
CA VAL A 126 -4.47 12.54 9.83
C VAL A 126 -5.61 12.41 8.84
N GLY A 127 -6.48 11.43 9.10
CA GLY A 127 -7.61 11.13 8.24
C GLY A 127 -8.78 10.59 9.04
N THR A 128 -9.84 10.25 8.31
CA THR A 128 -11.00 9.60 8.90
C THR A 128 -10.73 8.10 9.07
N ALA A 129 -10.65 7.66 10.31
CA ALA A 129 -10.57 6.26 10.67
C ALA A 129 -11.96 5.65 10.86
N TYR A 130 -12.13 4.43 10.36
CA TYR A 130 -13.34 3.63 10.50
C TYR A 130 -13.07 2.40 11.36
N THR A 131 -13.80 2.26 12.45
CA THR A 131 -13.66 1.17 13.43
C THR A 131 -14.94 0.34 13.50
N LEU A 132 -14.85 -0.98 13.31
CA LEU A 132 -15.96 -1.92 13.52
C LEU A 132 -16.03 -2.27 15.01
N VAL A 133 -16.97 -1.67 15.74
CA VAL A 133 -16.94 -1.66 17.21
C VAL A 133 -17.18 -3.04 17.85
N ASP A 134 -17.89 -3.92 17.13
CA ASP A 134 -18.21 -5.29 17.55
C ASP A 134 -17.04 -6.28 17.40
N GLU A 135 -16.01 -5.93 16.62
CA GLU A 135 -14.84 -6.78 16.43
C GLU A 135 -13.82 -6.58 17.55
N GLU A 136 -13.15 -7.65 17.97
CA GLU A 136 -12.24 -7.62 19.12
C GLU A 136 -11.09 -6.61 18.96
N PRO A 137 -10.81 -5.74 19.98
CA PRO A 137 -9.66 -4.86 19.99
C PRO A 137 -8.32 -5.57 19.74
N GLY A 138 -7.46 -4.91 18.96
CA GLY A 138 -6.15 -5.47 18.65
C GLY A 138 -6.17 -6.57 17.59
N THR A 139 -7.27 -6.71 16.84
CA THR A 139 -7.38 -7.61 15.69
C THR A 139 -7.46 -6.84 14.38
N GLU A 140 -7.06 -7.49 13.29
CA GLU A 140 -7.15 -6.93 11.94
C GLU A 140 -8.59 -6.59 11.53
N LEU A 141 -9.59 -7.21 12.16
CA LEU A 141 -11.00 -7.03 11.81
C LEU A 141 -11.59 -5.73 12.34
N ARG A 142 -11.03 -5.19 13.43
CA ARG A 142 -11.58 -4.00 14.10
C ARG A 142 -11.32 -2.72 13.33
N ASP A 143 -10.21 -2.63 12.62
CA ASP A 143 -9.93 -1.50 11.75
C ASP A 143 -10.27 -1.83 10.30
N VAL A 144 -11.05 -0.97 9.66
CA VAL A 144 -11.54 -1.21 8.30
C VAL A 144 -10.41 -1.32 7.27
N SER A 145 -9.33 -0.52 7.41
CA SER A 145 -8.18 -0.58 6.51
C SER A 145 -7.38 -1.89 6.69
N GLU A 146 -7.27 -2.35 7.94
CA GLU A 146 -6.63 -3.63 8.26
C GLU A 146 -7.44 -4.82 7.78
N PHE A 147 -8.76 -4.77 7.94
CA PHE A 147 -9.66 -5.82 7.48
C PHE A 147 -9.65 -5.89 5.95
N SER A 148 -9.70 -4.75 5.28
CA SER A 148 -9.57 -4.70 3.82
C SER A 148 -8.27 -5.35 3.34
N THR A 149 -7.16 -5.07 4.01
CA THR A 149 -5.86 -5.69 3.68
C THR A 149 -5.85 -7.21 3.92
N LEU A 150 -6.50 -7.69 4.98
CA LEU A 150 -6.69 -9.12 5.22
C LEU A 150 -7.45 -9.78 4.05
N LEU A 151 -8.56 -9.18 3.62
CA LEU A 151 -9.37 -9.68 2.50
C LEU A 151 -8.59 -9.65 1.18
N ASN A 152 -7.89 -8.55 0.90
CA ASN A 152 -7.02 -8.41 -0.26
C ASN A 152 -5.94 -9.50 -0.30
N ALA A 153 -5.34 -9.81 0.85
CA ALA A 153 -4.39 -10.92 0.92
C ALA A 153 -5.05 -12.25 0.52
N THR A 154 -6.26 -12.55 0.99
CA THR A 154 -6.94 -13.79 0.58
C THR A 154 -7.19 -13.86 -0.94
N ALA A 155 -7.62 -12.75 -1.55
CA ALA A 155 -7.90 -12.69 -2.99
C ALA A 155 -6.62 -12.85 -3.84
N ARG A 156 -5.48 -12.28 -3.41
CA ARG A 156 -4.18 -12.36 -4.11
C ARG A 156 -3.60 -13.77 -4.21
N TYR A 157 -4.13 -14.70 -3.41
CA TYR A 157 -3.77 -16.11 -3.43
C TYR A 157 -4.96 -17.00 -3.83
N GLU A 158 -5.93 -16.44 -4.56
CA GLU A 158 -7.07 -17.16 -5.14
C GLU A 158 -7.95 -17.84 -4.07
N ARG A 159 -7.96 -17.31 -2.85
CA ARG A 159 -8.74 -17.82 -1.71
C ARG A 159 -9.81 -16.84 -1.26
N ALA A 160 -10.54 -16.27 -2.23
CA ALA A 160 -11.67 -15.38 -1.96
C ALA A 160 -12.79 -16.07 -1.15
N ASP A 161 -12.88 -17.40 -1.22
CA ASP A 161 -13.75 -18.24 -0.37
C ASP A 161 -13.46 -18.03 1.12
N VAL A 162 -12.18 -17.95 1.50
CA VAL A 162 -11.74 -17.71 2.88
C VAL A 162 -12.14 -16.31 3.32
N GLY A 163 -11.85 -15.31 2.49
CA GLY A 163 -12.23 -13.92 2.77
C GLY A 163 -13.74 -13.77 2.97
N LEU A 164 -14.55 -14.41 2.12
CA LEU A 164 -15.99 -14.43 2.25
C LEU A 164 -16.46 -15.12 3.53
N ALA A 165 -15.87 -16.25 3.90
CA ALA A 165 -16.20 -16.94 5.16
C ALA A 165 -15.90 -16.07 6.38
N VAL A 166 -14.78 -15.31 6.37
CA VAL A 166 -14.51 -14.30 7.41
C VAL A 166 -15.58 -13.21 7.40
N CYS A 167 -15.96 -12.69 6.25
CA CYS A 167 -17.05 -11.70 6.17
C CYS A 167 -18.39 -12.23 6.71
N LEU A 168 -18.65 -13.53 6.58
CA LEU A 168 -19.86 -14.20 7.08
C LEU A 168 -19.82 -14.55 8.58
N GLY A 169 -18.74 -14.22 9.29
CA GLY A 169 -18.64 -14.39 10.74
C GLY A 169 -17.83 -15.59 11.19
N ASP A 170 -17.13 -16.31 10.30
CA ASP A 170 -16.20 -17.36 10.73
C ASP A 170 -14.94 -16.69 11.34
N ARG A 171 -14.91 -16.65 12.67
CA ARG A 171 -13.81 -16.11 13.48
C ARG A 171 -12.81 -17.19 13.91
N ASP A 172 -13.02 -18.44 13.49
CA ASP A 172 -12.18 -19.58 13.83
C ASP A 172 -11.34 -20.01 12.64
N GLY A 173 -11.83 -20.96 11.84
CA GLY A 173 -11.06 -21.62 10.77
C GLY A 173 -10.70 -20.67 9.64
N ALA A 174 -11.69 -19.96 9.10
CA ALA A 174 -11.46 -19.02 8.01
C ALA A 174 -10.54 -17.86 8.44
N LEU A 175 -10.72 -17.31 9.65
CA LEU A 175 -9.88 -16.22 10.12
C LEU A 175 -8.42 -16.67 10.35
N ALA A 176 -8.22 -17.88 10.90
CA ALA A 176 -6.89 -18.45 11.06
C ALA A 176 -6.18 -18.66 9.70
N GLU A 177 -6.93 -19.14 8.70
CA GLU A 177 -6.44 -19.31 7.34
C GLU A 177 -6.13 -17.95 6.67
N ALA A 178 -7.04 -16.97 6.77
CA ALA A 178 -6.82 -15.61 6.26
C ALA A 178 -5.57 -14.96 6.86
N ARG A 179 -5.35 -15.12 8.18
CA ARG A 179 -4.13 -14.65 8.85
C ARG A 179 -2.88 -15.35 8.33
N SER A 180 -2.96 -16.63 8.01
CA SER A 180 -1.84 -17.36 7.37
C SER A 180 -1.51 -16.79 6.00
N LEU A 181 -2.54 -16.56 5.18
CA LEU A 181 -2.40 -15.93 3.86
C LEU A 181 -1.81 -14.53 3.97
N LEU A 182 -2.26 -13.70 4.91
CA LEU A 182 -1.70 -12.37 5.17
C LEU A 182 -0.23 -12.41 5.61
N ARG A 183 0.16 -13.35 6.48
CA ARG A 183 1.57 -13.52 6.87
C ARG A 183 2.43 -13.94 5.68
N ASN A 184 1.95 -14.87 4.87
CA ASN A 184 2.64 -15.29 3.64
C ASN A 184 2.75 -14.13 2.63
N HIS A 185 1.69 -13.32 2.50
CA HIS A 185 1.68 -12.12 1.68
C HIS A 185 2.78 -11.14 2.08
N ARG A 186 2.83 -10.78 3.37
CA ARG A 186 3.84 -9.87 3.92
C ARG A 186 5.26 -10.40 3.72
N ARG A 187 5.47 -11.70 3.91
CA ARG A 187 6.78 -12.35 3.66
C ARG A 187 7.18 -12.21 2.18
N ASN A 188 6.31 -12.58 1.26
CA ASN A 188 6.61 -12.51 -0.18
C ASN A 188 6.87 -11.08 -0.65
N LEU A 189 6.14 -10.08 -0.14
CA LEU A 189 6.41 -8.67 -0.45
C LEU A 189 7.79 -8.22 0.07
N SER A 190 8.15 -8.61 1.29
CA SER A 190 9.45 -8.29 1.88
C SER A 190 10.59 -8.95 1.12
N GLU A 191 10.44 -10.22 0.75
CA GLU A 191 11.43 -10.97 -0.04
C GLU A 191 11.58 -10.37 -1.44
N GLY A 192 10.46 -10.06 -2.11
CA GLY A 192 10.47 -9.41 -3.42
C GLY A 192 11.13 -8.03 -3.39
N LEU A 193 10.84 -7.19 -2.37
CA LEU A 193 11.48 -5.88 -2.22
C LEU A 193 12.98 -6.02 -1.98
N GLN A 194 13.42 -6.98 -1.17
CA GLN A 194 14.85 -7.22 -0.94
C GLN A 194 15.55 -7.72 -2.20
N TRP A 195 14.90 -8.57 -2.98
CA TRP A 195 15.41 -9.03 -4.26
C TRP A 195 15.63 -7.85 -5.22
N VAL A 196 14.64 -6.96 -5.39
CA VAL A 196 14.80 -5.75 -6.23
C VAL A 196 15.92 -4.83 -5.71
N LYS A 197 16.06 -4.70 -4.39
CA LYS A 197 17.17 -3.93 -3.79
C LYS A 197 18.56 -4.51 -4.11
N THR A 198 18.65 -5.83 -4.24
CA THR A 198 19.91 -6.55 -4.43
C THR A 198 20.29 -6.63 -5.91
N GLU A 199 19.35 -7.00 -6.77
CA GLU A 199 19.57 -7.13 -8.22
C GLU A 199 19.53 -5.78 -8.94
N GLY A 200 18.78 -4.80 -8.40
CA GLY A 200 18.60 -3.48 -8.99
C GLY A 200 17.57 -3.46 -10.11
N VAL A 201 17.61 -2.39 -10.90
CA VAL A 201 16.77 -2.18 -12.09
C VAL A 201 17.64 -1.82 -13.30
N THR A 202 17.15 -2.12 -14.49
CA THR A 202 17.74 -1.68 -15.76
C THR A 202 17.17 -0.33 -16.13
N HIS A 203 18.04 0.60 -16.55
CA HIS A 203 17.65 1.96 -16.90
C HIS A 203 17.61 2.16 -18.42
N GLU A 204 16.48 2.64 -18.91
CA GLU A 204 16.33 3.18 -20.27
C GLU A 204 16.37 4.71 -20.22
N GLN A 205 16.08 5.38 -21.35
CA GLN A 205 16.16 6.85 -21.41
C GLN A 205 15.08 7.51 -20.56
N HIS A 206 13.84 7.04 -20.66
CA HIS A 206 12.66 7.63 -20.03
C HIS A 206 12.03 6.72 -18.97
N LEU A 207 12.30 5.42 -18.98
CA LEU A 207 11.82 4.47 -17.95
C LEU A 207 12.94 3.64 -17.32
N GLN A 208 12.57 2.83 -16.33
CA GLN A 208 13.43 1.77 -15.77
C GLN A 208 12.61 0.50 -15.57
N TRP A 209 13.26 -0.65 -15.51
CA TRP A 209 12.53 -1.91 -15.42
C TRP A 209 13.31 -3.05 -14.73
N PHE A 210 12.59 -4.06 -14.25
CA PHE A 210 13.16 -5.32 -13.78
C PHE A 210 12.28 -6.50 -14.19
N ASP A 211 12.90 -7.65 -14.36
CA ASP A 211 12.21 -8.90 -14.70
C ASP A 211 12.40 -9.90 -13.56
N ALA A 212 11.30 -10.18 -12.87
CA ALA A 212 11.30 -11.08 -11.72
C ALA A 212 11.15 -12.56 -12.11
N GLY A 213 10.89 -12.87 -13.39
CA GLY A 213 10.60 -14.24 -13.83
C GLY A 213 9.60 -14.95 -12.91
N SER A 214 9.98 -16.12 -12.40
CA SER A 214 9.22 -16.88 -11.41
C SER A 214 9.53 -16.54 -9.94
N ARG A 215 10.43 -15.58 -9.66
CA ARG A 215 10.88 -15.25 -8.28
C ARG A 215 9.82 -14.46 -7.51
N ILE A 216 9.10 -13.59 -8.20
CA ILE A 216 8.00 -12.80 -7.64
C ILE A 216 6.75 -13.13 -8.44
N ARG A 217 5.67 -13.50 -7.73
CA ARG A 217 4.40 -13.85 -8.37
C ARG A 217 3.83 -12.65 -9.13
N GLU A 218 3.20 -12.90 -10.27
CA GLU A 218 2.53 -11.86 -11.07
C GLU A 218 1.51 -11.07 -10.24
N THR A 219 0.75 -11.75 -9.36
CA THR A 219 -0.28 -11.11 -8.53
C THR A 219 0.25 -10.02 -7.58
N ILE A 220 1.56 -10.04 -7.27
CA ILE A 220 2.20 -9.11 -6.33
C ILE A 220 3.34 -8.28 -6.94
N VAL A 221 3.78 -8.58 -8.16
CA VAL A 221 4.96 -7.91 -8.76
C VAL A 221 4.77 -6.39 -8.87
N GLY A 222 3.57 -5.94 -9.21
CA GLY A 222 3.24 -4.51 -9.25
C GLY A 222 3.24 -3.84 -7.88
N ILE A 223 2.91 -4.56 -6.80
CA ILE A 223 3.01 -4.05 -5.42
C ILE A 223 4.48 -3.85 -5.06
N VAL A 224 5.31 -4.86 -5.35
CA VAL A 224 6.77 -4.79 -5.13
C VAL A 224 7.39 -3.64 -5.91
N ALA A 225 7.03 -3.44 -7.18
CA ALA A 225 7.50 -2.32 -7.98
C ALA A 225 7.15 -0.95 -7.35
N GLY A 226 5.92 -0.82 -6.82
CA GLY A 226 5.47 0.39 -6.13
C GLY A 226 6.25 0.65 -4.84
N MET A 227 6.49 -0.40 -4.04
CA MET A 227 7.32 -0.31 -2.83
C MET A 227 8.78 0.04 -3.17
N ALA A 228 9.32 -0.56 -4.23
CA ALA A 228 10.68 -0.34 -4.69
C ALA A 228 10.92 1.10 -5.16
N ALA A 229 9.90 1.82 -5.64
CA ALA A 229 10.04 3.24 -5.97
C ALA A 229 10.50 4.08 -4.76
N GLY A 230 10.25 3.64 -3.52
CA GLY A 230 10.77 4.26 -2.29
C GLY A 230 12.23 3.92 -1.95
N SER A 231 12.83 2.96 -2.63
CA SER A 231 14.18 2.47 -2.40
C SER A 231 15.23 3.29 -3.18
N PRO A 232 16.48 3.42 -2.67
CA PRO A 232 17.59 3.98 -3.44
C PRO A 232 17.89 3.23 -4.74
N ALA A 233 17.44 1.97 -4.87
CA ALA A 233 17.62 1.15 -6.07
C ALA A 233 16.78 1.61 -7.28
N VAL A 234 15.83 2.54 -7.10
CA VAL A 234 14.91 2.98 -8.17
C VAL A 234 14.92 4.49 -8.29
N ASP A 235 15.10 5.00 -9.51
CA ASP A 235 15.10 6.43 -9.80
C ASP A 235 13.66 6.97 -9.86
N ARG A 236 13.29 7.80 -8.89
CA ARG A 236 11.93 8.36 -8.78
C ARG A 236 11.56 9.37 -9.88
N SER A 237 12.53 9.79 -10.68
CA SER A 237 12.28 10.66 -11.84
C SER A 237 11.78 9.91 -13.07
N LYS A 238 11.75 8.57 -13.02
CA LYS A 238 11.27 7.70 -14.09
C LYS A 238 10.20 6.72 -13.58
N PRO A 239 9.19 6.37 -14.39
CA PRO A 239 8.32 5.25 -14.06
C PRO A 239 9.11 3.94 -14.02
N VAL A 240 8.63 2.98 -13.23
CA VAL A 240 9.19 1.63 -13.16
C VAL A 240 8.24 0.61 -13.77
N ILE A 241 8.76 -0.26 -14.62
CA ILE A 241 8.05 -1.41 -15.20
C ILE A 241 8.59 -2.69 -14.59
N ALA A 242 7.70 -3.59 -14.17
CA ALA A 242 8.06 -4.88 -13.63
C ALA A 242 7.44 -6.00 -14.46
N PHE A 243 8.25 -7.02 -14.75
CA PHE A 243 7.82 -8.24 -15.43
C PHE A 243 7.78 -9.41 -14.45
N ALA A 244 6.81 -10.30 -14.64
CA ALA A 244 6.75 -11.60 -13.97
C ALA A 244 6.13 -12.63 -14.91
N GLU A 245 6.47 -13.90 -14.73
CA GLU A 245 5.85 -15.00 -15.48
C GLU A 245 4.38 -15.14 -15.07
N GLU A 246 3.48 -15.02 -16.04
CA GLU A 246 2.05 -15.35 -15.89
C GLU A 246 1.81 -16.81 -16.31
N SER A 247 2.42 -17.21 -17.44
CA SER A 247 2.39 -18.57 -17.96
C SER A 247 3.69 -18.91 -18.68
N ALA A 248 3.79 -20.12 -19.24
CA ALA A 248 4.96 -20.52 -20.02
C ALA A 248 5.17 -19.69 -21.32
N THR A 249 4.16 -18.96 -21.76
CA THR A 249 4.18 -18.19 -23.02
C THR A 249 3.96 -16.70 -22.83
N GLU A 250 3.57 -16.27 -21.63
CA GLU A 250 3.14 -14.90 -21.37
C GLU A 250 3.78 -14.31 -20.13
N LEU A 251 4.12 -13.02 -20.22
CA LEU A 251 4.59 -12.19 -19.13
C LEU A 251 3.47 -11.25 -18.69
N LYS A 252 3.31 -11.13 -17.37
CA LYS A 252 2.60 -10.02 -16.77
C LYS A 252 3.52 -8.83 -16.67
N VAL A 253 3.01 -7.67 -17.07
CA VAL A 253 3.67 -6.37 -16.97
C VAL A 253 2.92 -5.51 -15.97
N SER A 254 3.64 -4.85 -15.06
CA SER A 254 3.09 -3.87 -14.12
C SER A 254 3.91 -2.59 -14.15
N ALA A 255 3.28 -1.44 -14.44
CA ALA A 255 3.92 -0.13 -14.31
C ALA A 255 3.48 0.61 -13.05
N ARG A 256 4.42 1.39 -12.50
CA ARG A 256 4.19 2.33 -11.41
C ARG A 256 4.87 3.66 -11.71
N GLY A 257 4.10 4.73 -11.62
CA GLY A 257 4.54 6.12 -11.69
C GLY A 257 4.49 6.78 -10.32
N THR A 258 4.92 8.04 -10.27
CA THR A 258 4.70 8.90 -9.10
C THR A 258 3.68 9.97 -9.43
N GLY A 259 2.94 10.48 -8.45
CA GLY A 259 2.00 11.58 -8.69
C GLY A 259 2.67 12.85 -9.28
N ARG A 260 3.99 13.02 -9.08
CA ARG A 260 4.76 14.06 -9.76
C ARG A 260 4.80 13.83 -11.26
N LEU A 261 5.07 12.60 -11.71
CA LEU A 261 5.13 12.25 -13.14
C LEU A 261 3.75 12.41 -13.80
N VAL A 262 2.68 11.99 -13.11
CA VAL A 262 1.31 12.19 -13.61
C VAL A 262 0.99 13.67 -13.82
N ARG A 263 1.36 14.53 -12.86
CA ARG A 263 1.23 15.99 -13.01
C ARG A 263 2.08 16.58 -14.14
N GLN A 264 3.10 15.86 -14.59
CA GLN A 264 3.93 16.24 -15.75
C GLN A 264 3.39 15.69 -17.07
N GLY A 265 2.28 14.93 -17.07
CA GLY A 265 1.64 14.40 -18.28
C GLY A 265 1.74 12.89 -18.44
N LEU A 266 2.36 12.16 -17.49
CA LEU A 266 2.44 10.69 -17.57
C LEU A 266 1.04 10.06 -17.48
N ASP A 267 0.71 9.23 -18.48
CA ASP A 267 -0.43 8.32 -18.50
C ASP A 267 0.05 6.90 -18.81
N LEU A 268 0.25 6.10 -17.75
CA LEU A 268 0.67 4.71 -17.88
C LEU A 268 -0.41 3.79 -18.46
N SER A 269 -1.69 4.17 -18.39
CA SER A 269 -2.77 3.41 -19.02
C SER A 269 -2.62 3.44 -20.54
N ALA A 270 -2.33 4.62 -21.10
CA ALA A 270 -2.02 4.77 -22.52
C ALA A 270 -0.74 4.04 -22.91
N VAL A 271 0.35 4.19 -22.14
CA VAL A 271 1.62 3.50 -22.41
C VAL A 271 1.42 1.98 -22.44
N MET A 272 0.79 1.40 -21.41
CA MET A 272 0.58 -0.04 -21.32
C MET A 272 -0.27 -0.57 -22.46
N ARG A 273 -1.35 0.14 -22.81
CA ARG A 273 -2.25 -0.25 -23.90
C ARG A 273 -1.56 -0.22 -25.26
N GLU A 274 -0.80 0.83 -25.55
CA GLU A 274 -0.20 1.03 -26.87
C GLU A 274 1.05 0.17 -27.06
N ALA A 275 1.93 0.10 -26.05
CA ALA A 275 3.12 -0.75 -26.09
C ALA A 275 2.75 -2.23 -26.19
N SER A 276 1.81 -2.72 -25.37
CA SER A 276 1.40 -4.13 -25.40
C SER A 276 0.78 -4.53 -26.74
N ARG A 277 -0.11 -3.71 -27.31
CA ARG A 277 -0.74 -3.99 -28.62
C ARG A 277 0.27 -4.04 -29.76
N SER A 278 1.34 -3.26 -29.68
CA SER A 278 2.40 -3.27 -30.69
C SER A 278 3.13 -4.62 -30.78
N VAL A 279 3.11 -5.40 -29.68
CA VAL A 279 3.75 -6.72 -29.56
C VAL A 279 2.75 -7.88 -29.41
N GLY A 280 1.48 -7.66 -29.80
CA GLY A 280 0.46 -8.72 -29.75
C GLY A 280 -0.07 -9.05 -28.35
N GLY A 281 0.15 -8.17 -27.37
CA GLY A 281 -0.45 -8.23 -26.04
C GLY A 281 -1.66 -7.30 -25.89
N ASP A 282 -2.14 -7.18 -24.65
CA ASP A 282 -3.18 -6.21 -24.26
C ASP A 282 -2.91 -5.63 -22.88
N GLY A 283 -3.38 -4.41 -22.64
CA GLY A 283 -3.08 -3.69 -21.41
C GLY A 283 -3.93 -2.44 -21.19
N GLY A 284 -3.86 -1.91 -19.97
CA GLY A 284 -4.59 -0.73 -19.52
C GLY A 284 -4.48 -0.51 -18.02
N GLY A 285 -5.31 0.38 -17.48
CA GLY A 285 -5.35 0.70 -16.06
C GLY A 285 -5.55 2.19 -15.83
N HIS A 286 -4.85 2.74 -14.83
CA HIS A 286 -4.86 4.15 -14.45
C HIS A 286 -3.57 4.85 -14.86
N ASP A 287 -3.59 6.17 -14.82
CA ASP A 287 -2.45 7.05 -15.14
C ASP A 287 -1.19 6.76 -14.31
N VAL A 288 -1.35 6.48 -13.01
CA VAL A 288 -0.26 6.23 -12.06
C VAL A 288 0.13 4.75 -11.94
N ALA A 289 -0.79 3.84 -12.28
CA ALA A 289 -0.62 2.40 -12.14
C ALA A 289 -1.42 1.65 -13.19
N ALA A 290 -0.73 0.92 -14.04
CA ALA A 290 -1.31 0.16 -15.15
C ALA A 290 -0.62 -1.20 -15.27
N GLY A 291 -1.22 -2.09 -16.05
CA GLY A 291 -0.65 -3.40 -16.35
C GLY A 291 -0.97 -3.87 -17.76
N ALA A 292 -0.26 -4.90 -18.19
CA ALA A 292 -0.45 -5.55 -19.48
C ALA A 292 -0.07 -7.03 -19.39
N THR A 293 -0.48 -7.79 -20.40
CA THR A 293 0.02 -9.14 -20.65
C THR A 293 0.60 -9.18 -22.06
N ILE A 294 1.81 -9.71 -22.21
CA ILE A 294 2.55 -9.78 -23.48
C ILE A 294 3.17 -11.17 -23.69
N PRO A 295 3.47 -11.59 -24.93
CA PRO A 295 4.26 -12.80 -25.18
C PRO A 295 5.66 -12.71 -24.55
N VAL A 296 6.19 -13.84 -24.06
CA VAL A 296 7.48 -13.87 -23.35
C VAL A 296 8.67 -13.41 -24.19
N ASP A 297 8.65 -13.71 -25.50
CA ASP A 297 9.73 -13.35 -26.43
C ASP A 297 9.71 -11.87 -26.84
N GLU A 298 8.68 -11.12 -26.45
CA GLU A 298 8.45 -9.73 -26.88
C GLU A 298 8.81 -8.68 -25.81
N ARG A 299 9.39 -9.09 -24.67
CA ARG A 299 9.74 -8.17 -23.57
C ARG A 299 10.57 -6.99 -24.03
N ASP A 300 11.63 -7.26 -24.80
CA ASP A 300 12.59 -6.21 -25.20
C ASP A 300 11.94 -5.24 -26.20
N ALA A 301 11.11 -5.75 -27.13
CA ALA A 301 10.34 -4.91 -28.05
C ALA A 301 9.32 -4.04 -27.32
N PHE A 302 8.65 -4.60 -26.30
CA PHE A 302 7.74 -3.88 -25.43
C PHE A 302 8.44 -2.75 -24.67
N VAL A 303 9.63 -3.01 -24.09
CA VAL A 303 10.40 -1.99 -23.36
C VAL A 303 10.75 -0.81 -24.27
N VAL A 304 11.19 -1.08 -25.51
CA VAL A 304 11.51 -0.04 -26.49
C VAL A 304 10.28 0.81 -26.82
N ALA A 305 9.14 0.17 -27.08
CA ALA A 305 7.89 0.87 -27.37
C ALA A 305 7.43 1.73 -26.18
N ALA A 306 7.49 1.16 -24.97
CA ALA A 306 7.11 1.87 -23.75
C ALA A 306 8.03 3.06 -23.45
N ASP A 307 9.35 2.94 -23.64
CA ASP A 307 10.30 4.02 -23.39
C ASP A 307 10.07 5.22 -24.32
N ALA A 308 9.78 4.95 -25.60
CA ALA A 308 9.42 6.00 -26.56
C ALA A 308 8.13 6.72 -26.17
N LEU A 309 7.08 5.97 -25.82
CA LEU A 309 5.79 6.55 -25.40
C LEU A 309 5.90 7.40 -24.13
N VAL A 310 6.69 6.95 -23.15
CA VAL A 310 6.96 7.74 -21.94
C VAL A 310 7.73 9.03 -22.29
N GLY A 311 8.70 8.95 -23.20
CA GLY A 311 9.42 10.11 -23.71
C GLY A 311 8.50 11.13 -24.37
N ASP A 312 7.58 10.68 -25.23
CA ASP A 312 6.61 11.54 -25.92
C ASP A 312 5.61 12.21 -24.94
N GLN A 313 5.27 11.56 -23.84
CA GLN A 313 4.36 12.12 -22.83
C GLN A 313 5.03 13.16 -21.91
N LEU A 314 6.34 13.05 -21.68
CA LEU A 314 7.07 13.86 -20.70
C LEU A 314 8.01 14.92 -21.33
N SER A 315 7.93 15.11 -22.66
CA SER A 315 8.73 16.06 -23.41
C SER A 315 8.18 17.49 -23.46
#